data_AF-A0A2E4HHR6-F1
#
_entry.id   AF-A0A2E4HHR6-F1
#
_cell.length_a   1.000
_cell.length_b   1.000
_cell.length_c   1.000
_cell.angle_alpha   90.00
_cell.angle_beta   90.00
_cell.angle_gamma   90.00
#
_symmetry.space_group_name_H-M   'P 1'
#
loop_
_entity.id
_entity.type
_entity.pdbx_description
1 polymer ?
#
loop_
_entity_poly.entity_id
_entity_poly.type
_entity_poly.pdbx_seq_one_letter_code
_entity_poly.pdbx_strand_id
1 'polypeptide(L)'
;METFIDQTFEDVDFTKTPFQTAEYDNCHFKDCLFQDKHISNCTFLECHFSDCNLTNTQWGGTTFNSVEFENCKLLGSDLSGCNPFMLQLRFRESNLTLAICSALPLKGTSFLDCVLEQTDFTHADLKKVRFENCDLKNAIFDQTQLEGADFTKAINYEIDPTQNAIAGALFSRDGLEGILTTFGIKVID
;
A
#
# COMPACT_ATOMS: atom_id res chain seq x y z
N MET A 1 22.48 10.61 -11.27
CA MET A 1 21.04 10.90 -11.26
C MET A 1 20.91 12.34 -10.75
N GLU A 2 19.99 13.15 -11.30
CA GLU A 2 19.71 14.48 -10.73
C GLU A 2 19.03 14.32 -9.36
N THR A 3 19.22 15.29 -8.46
CA THR A 3 18.63 15.27 -7.11
C THR A 3 17.85 16.56 -6.89
N PHE A 4 16.60 16.42 -6.43
CA PHE A 4 15.76 17.50 -5.94
C PHE A 4 15.70 17.42 -4.42
N ILE A 5 15.96 18.52 -3.73
CA ILE A 5 16.03 18.58 -2.26
C ILE A 5 15.09 19.69 -1.77
N ASP A 6 14.29 19.39 -0.74
CA ASP A 6 13.38 20.34 -0.07
C ASP A 6 12.42 21.06 -1.04
N GLN A 7 11.98 20.38 -2.10
CA GLN A 7 11.09 20.97 -3.10
C GLN A 7 9.63 20.61 -2.84
N THR A 8 8.75 21.58 -3.09
CA THR A 8 7.31 21.35 -3.18
C THR A 8 6.86 21.47 -4.64
N PHE A 9 6.20 20.44 -5.13
CA PHE A 9 5.51 20.41 -6.40
C PHE A 9 4.01 20.49 -6.11
N GLU A 10 3.37 21.61 -6.46
CA GLU A 10 1.95 21.87 -6.16
C GLU A 10 1.17 22.09 -7.45
N ASP A 11 -0.02 21.48 -7.55
CA ASP A 11 -0.95 21.61 -8.68
C ASP A 11 -0.33 21.23 -10.05
N VAL A 12 0.64 20.32 -10.06
CA VAL A 12 1.34 19.94 -11.30
C VAL A 12 0.64 18.78 -11.99
N ASP A 13 0.26 19.02 -13.24
CA ASP A 13 -0.27 17.97 -14.12
C ASP A 13 0.87 17.21 -14.83
N PHE A 14 1.45 16.24 -14.13
CA PHE A 14 2.46 15.35 -14.68
C PHE A 14 1.89 14.37 -15.72
N THR A 15 0.58 14.30 -15.97
CA THR A 15 0.05 13.56 -17.13
C THR A 15 0.45 14.25 -18.44
N LYS A 16 0.51 15.60 -18.42
CA LYS A 16 0.84 16.44 -19.58
C LYS A 16 2.30 16.82 -19.67
N THR A 17 3.03 16.75 -18.56
CA THR A 17 4.47 17.08 -18.54
C THR A 17 5.32 15.83 -18.34
N PRO A 18 6.60 15.85 -18.75
CA PRO A 18 7.54 14.82 -18.36
C PRO A 18 7.73 14.81 -16.84
N PHE A 19 7.68 13.63 -16.23
CA PHE A 19 8.20 13.41 -14.88
C PHE A 19 9.63 12.85 -15.00
N GLN A 20 10.57 13.43 -14.26
CA GLN A 20 11.98 13.11 -14.42
C GLN A 20 12.38 11.91 -13.56
N THR A 21 13.17 10.99 -14.13
CA THR A 21 13.87 9.99 -13.31
C THR A 21 14.97 10.68 -12.52
N ALA A 22 14.76 10.80 -11.21
CA ALA A 22 15.64 11.53 -10.30
C ALA A 22 15.58 10.94 -8.89
N GLU A 23 16.48 11.43 -8.05
CA GLU A 23 16.35 11.34 -6.60
C GLU A 23 15.57 12.56 -6.10
N TYR A 24 14.60 12.30 -5.23
CA TYR A 24 13.78 13.29 -4.55
C TYR A 24 14.01 13.08 -3.06
N ASP A 25 14.58 14.08 -2.41
CA ASP A 25 14.91 14.06 -0.98
C ASP A 25 14.13 15.16 -0.27
N ASN A 26 13.39 14.77 0.77
CA ASN A 26 12.50 15.64 1.53
C ASN A 26 11.58 16.51 0.66
N CYS A 27 11.06 15.93 -0.43
CA CYS A 27 10.17 16.61 -1.36
C CYS A 27 8.70 16.34 -1.06
N HIS A 28 7.84 17.30 -1.36
CA HIS A 28 6.38 17.18 -1.22
C HIS A 28 5.71 17.34 -2.58
N PHE A 29 4.94 16.34 -2.99
CA PHE A 29 4.03 16.42 -4.13
C PHE A 29 2.62 16.63 -3.60
N LYS A 30 2.01 17.76 -3.95
CA LYS A 30 0.70 18.18 -3.45
C LYS A 30 -0.23 18.45 -4.63
N ASP A 31 -1.44 17.91 -4.58
CA ASP A 31 -2.47 18.13 -5.62
C ASP A 31 -1.99 17.80 -7.05
N CYS A 32 -1.05 16.86 -7.18
CA CYS A 32 -0.41 16.52 -8.44
C CYS A 32 -1.12 15.36 -9.16
N LEU A 33 -1.07 15.37 -10.50
CA LEU A 33 -1.70 14.37 -11.36
C LEU A 33 -0.65 13.49 -12.04
N PHE A 34 -0.64 12.19 -11.76
CA PHE A 34 0.31 11.20 -12.24
C PHE A 34 -0.34 10.02 -12.98
N GLN A 35 -1.62 10.10 -13.31
CA GLN A 35 -2.36 8.98 -13.89
C GLN A 35 -1.60 8.32 -15.05
N ASP A 36 -1.53 7.00 -15.01
CA ASP A 36 -0.89 6.14 -16.01
C ASP A 36 0.63 6.39 -16.20
N LYS A 37 1.31 7.09 -15.28
CA LYS A 37 2.74 7.36 -15.39
C LYS A 37 3.60 6.16 -15.00
N HIS A 38 4.66 5.97 -15.79
CA HIS A 38 5.79 5.12 -15.43
C HIS A 38 6.78 5.95 -14.62
N ILE A 39 6.78 5.75 -13.31
CA ILE A 39 7.67 6.42 -12.36
C ILE A 39 8.72 5.41 -11.93
N SER A 40 9.50 4.95 -12.90
CA SER A 40 10.47 3.87 -12.75
C SER A 40 11.88 4.39 -12.48
N ASN A 41 12.63 3.65 -11.67
CA ASN A 41 14.03 3.93 -11.30
C ASN A 41 14.26 5.30 -10.63
N CYS A 42 13.23 5.85 -9.99
CA CYS A 42 13.38 7.03 -9.13
C CYS A 42 13.82 6.60 -7.73
N THR A 43 14.31 7.57 -6.96
CA THR A 43 14.53 7.39 -5.52
C THR A 43 13.73 8.46 -4.79
N PHE A 44 12.88 8.05 -3.85
CA PHE A 44 12.14 8.94 -2.96
C PHE A 44 12.61 8.70 -1.52
N LEU A 45 13.24 9.72 -0.94
CA LEU A 45 13.73 9.75 0.44
C LEU A 45 12.93 10.78 1.21
N GLU A 46 12.31 10.38 2.31
CA GLU A 46 11.57 11.28 3.21
C GLU A 46 10.51 12.13 2.49
N CYS A 47 9.94 11.60 1.41
CA CYS A 47 8.99 12.32 0.57
C CYS A 47 7.56 12.13 1.01
N HIS A 48 6.73 13.14 0.71
CA HIS A 48 5.30 13.10 0.96
C HIS A 48 4.53 13.31 -0.34
N PHE A 49 3.49 12.50 -0.57
CA PHE A 49 2.49 12.72 -1.60
C PHE A 49 1.15 13.00 -0.90
N SER A 50 0.59 14.19 -1.07
CA SER A 50 -0.73 14.54 -0.55
C SER A 50 -1.69 14.91 -1.68
N ASP A 51 -2.92 14.42 -1.59
CA ASP A 51 -4.00 14.78 -2.53
C ASP A 51 -3.69 14.43 -4.00
N CYS A 52 -2.74 13.52 -4.22
CA CYS A 52 -2.26 13.18 -5.56
C CYS A 52 -3.13 12.11 -6.22
N ASN A 53 -3.28 12.22 -7.54
CA ASN A 53 -3.86 11.15 -8.34
C ASN A 53 -2.76 10.29 -8.98
N LEU A 54 -2.54 9.11 -8.41
CA LEU A 54 -1.54 8.12 -8.79
C LEU A 54 -2.16 6.90 -9.49
N THR A 55 -3.41 6.99 -9.97
CA THR A 55 -4.13 5.87 -10.61
C THR A 55 -3.30 5.23 -11.73
N ASN A 56 -3.22 3.90 -11.75
CA ASN A 56 -2.48 3.08 -12.73
C ASN A 56 -0.98 3.42 -12.87
N THR A 57 -0.37 4.04 -11.86
CA THR A 57 1.08 4.30 -11.88
C THR A 57 1.91 3.02 -11.78
N GLN A 58 3.09 3.02 -12.39
CA GLN A 58 4.04 1.91 -12.33
C GLN A 58 5.35 2.34 -11.68
N TRP A 59 5.79 1.60 -10.67
CA TRP A 59 6.94 1.99 -9.82
C TRP A 59 8.14 1.05 -9.94
N GLY A 60 8.29 0.39 -11.10
CA GLY A 60 9.38 -0.56 -11.35
C GLY A 60 10.77 0.02 -11.07
N GLY A 61 11.56 -0.65 -10.24
CA GLY A 61 12.92 -0.24 -9.85
C GLY A 61 12.99 0.99 -8.93
N THR A 62 11.87 1.60 -8.57
CA THR A 62 11.84 2.79 -7.72
C THR A 62 12.10 2.44 -6.27
N THR A 63 12.91 3.26 -5.59
CA THR A 63 13.24 3.10 -4.17
C THR A 63 12.37 4.04 -3.35
N PHE A 64 11.70 3.51 -2.32
CA PHE A 64 10.96 4.32 -1.35
C PHE A 64 11.55 4.13 0.04
N ASN A 65 12.09 5.19 0.62
CA ASN A 65 12.56 5.23 2.00
C ASN A 65 11.84 6.35 2.74
N SER A 66 11.09 5.99 3.76
CA SER A 66 10.31 6.92 4.59
C SER A 66 9.32 7.75 3.77
N VAL A 67 8.59 7.11 2.85
CA VAL A 67 7.63 7.80 1.97
C VAL A 67 6.21 7.63 2.48
N GLU A 68 5.44 8.71 2.42
CA GLU A 68 4.05 8.74 2.84
C GLU A 68 3.11 9.14 1.70
N PHE A 69 1.98 8.44 1.60
CA PHE A 69 0.86 8.77 0.73
C PHE A 69 -0.35 9.13 1.59
N GLU A 70 -0.74 10.40 1.57
CA GLU A 70 -1.88 10.93 2.30
C GLU A 70 -2.98 11.37 1.33
N ASN A 71 -4.22 10.93 1.56
CA ASN A 71 -5.37 11.26 0.73
C ASN A 71 -5.15 11.05 -0.79
N CYS A 72 -4.40 10.01 -1.14
CA CYS A 72 -4.00 9.72 -2.52
C CYS A 72 -4.91 8.68 -3.18
N LYS A 73 -5.04 8.77 -4.51
CA LYS A 73 -5.70 7.76 -5.35
C LYS A 73 -4.65 6.88 -6.02
N LEU A 74 -4.44 5.67 -5.54
CA LEU A 74 -3.53 4.65 -6.08
C LEU A 74 -4.28 3.49 -6.74
N LEU A 75 -5.44 3.77 -7.37
CA LEU A 75 -6.27 2.72 -7.96
C LEU A 75 -5.48 2.00 -9.07
N GLY A 76 -5.37 0.69 -9.00
CA GLY A 76 -4.63 -0.10 -9.99
C GLY A 76 -3.12 0.17 -10.06
N SER A 77 -2.54 0.91 -9.11
CA SER A 77 -1.10 1.18 -9.09
C SER A 77 -0.30 -0.10 -8.87
N ASP A 78 0.76 -0.28 -9.64
CA ASP A 78 1.67 -1.42 -9.52
C ASP A 78 2.95 -1.03 -8.76
N LEU A 79 3.02 -1.46 -7.50
CA LEU A 79 4.18 -1.29 -6.63
C LEU A 79 5.07 -2.55 -6.61
N SER A 80 4.62 -3.69 -7.14
CA SER A 80 5.29 -5.00 -7.00
C SER A 80 6.71 -5.02 -7.57
N GLY A 81 6.99 -4.16 -8.55
CA GLY A 81 8.31 -4.02 -9.16
C GLY A 81 9.25 -3.05 -8.44
N CYS A 82 8.88 -2.44 -7.33
CA CYS A 82 9.74 -1.46 -6.64
C CYS A 82 10.98 -2.13 -6.03
N ASN A 83 12.00 -1.32 -5.74
CA ASN A 83 13.19 -1.80 -5.06
C ASN A 83 12.84 -2.15 -3.60
N PRO A 84 13.02 -3.41 -3.14
CA PRO A 84 12.68 -3.81 -1.78
C PRO A 84 13.69 -3.32 -0.73
N PHE A 85 14.86 -2.81 -1.14
CA PHE A 85 15.92 -2.42 -0.21
C PHE A 85 15.51 -1.19 0.61
N MET A 86 15.49 -1.36 1.94
CA MET A 86 15.07 -0.33 2.91
C MET A 86 13.67 0.24 2.64
N LEU A 87 12.79 -0.57 2.02
CA LEU A 87 11.43 -0.18 1.72
C LEU A 87 10.69 0.26 2.98
N GLN A 88 10.26 1.51 3.01
CA GLN A 88 9.47 2.07 4.11
C GLN A 88 8.39 2.97 3.54
N LEU A 89 7.14 2.52 3.69
CA LEU A 89 5.94 3.16 3.18
C LEU A 89 4.95 3.41 4.31
N ARG A 90 4.14 4.46 4.17
CA ARG A 90 2.93 4.70 4.97
C ARG A 90 1.80 5.16 4.06
N PHE A 91 0.59 4.71 4.37
CA PHE A 91 -0.62 5.10 3.66
C PHE A 91 -1.64 5.61 4.66
N ARG A 92 -2.18 6.81 4.39
CA ARG A 92 -3.19 7.48 5.20
C ARG A 92 -4.30 7.99 4.29
N GLU A 93 -5.55 7.73 4.66
CA GLU A 93 -6.75 8.24 3.96
C GLU A 93 -6.75 7.95 2.44
N SER A 94 -6.05 6.92 2.01
CA SER A 94 -5.75 6.67 0.60
C SER A 94 -6.58 5.53 0.04
N ASN A 95 -6.88 5.59 -1.25
CA ASN A 95 -7.56 4.53 -1.98
C ASN A 95 -6.56 3.73 -2.81
N LEU A 96 -6.36 2.47 -2.43
CA LEU A 96 -5.48 1.49 -3.07
C LEU A 96 -6.27 0.36 -3.74
N THR A 97 -7.54 0.60 -4.10
CA THR A 97 -8.38 -0.40 -4.77
C THR A 97 -7.67 -0.94 -6.01
N LEU A 98 -7.59 -2.27 -6.14
CA LEU A 98 -6.89 -2.97 -7.23
C LEU A 98 -5.36 -2.73 -7.32
N ALA A 99 -4.75 -2.08 -6.33
CA ALA A 99 -3.30 -1.91 -6.31
C ALA A 99 -2.57 -3.26 -6.17
N ILE A 100 -1.37 -3.35 -6.73
CA ILE A 100 -0.54 -4.56 -6.71
C ILE A 100 0.65 -4.34 -5.77
N CYS A 101 0.61 -5.02 -4.63
CA CYS A 101 1.63 -5.00 -3.57
C CYS A 101 2.26 -6.39 -3.37
N SER A 102 2.14 -7.27 -4.35
CA SER A 102 2.59 -8.66 -4.26
C SER A 102 4.11 -8.75 -4.08
N ALA A 103 4.54 -9.73 -3.29
CA ALA A 103 5.94 -10.00 -2.92
C ALA A 103 6.70 -8.85 -2.21
N LEU A 104 6.03 -7.76 -1.81
CA LEU A 104 6.70 -6.63 -1.16
C LEU A 104 7.02 -6.90 0.33
N PRO A 105 8.19 -6.45 0.82
CA PRO A 105 8.55 -6.52 2.23
C PRO A 105 7.94 -5.36 3.04
N LEU A 106 6.65 -5.41 3.29
CA LEU A 106 5.86 -4.36 3.96
C LEU A 106 5.77 -4.52 5.48
N LYS A 107 6.74 -5.20 6.10
CA LYS A 107 6.79 -5.46 7.54
C LYS A 107 6.67 -4.17 8.35
N GLY A 108 5.70 -4.12 9.26
CA GLY A 108 5.46 -2.98 10.14
C GLY A 108 4.84 -1.75 9.45
N THR A 109 4.45 -1.85 8.18
CA THR A 109 3.76 -0.78 7.46
C THR A 109 2.44 -0.42 8.15
N SER A 110 2.05 0.85 8.07
CA SER A 110 0.76 1.32 8.57
C SER A 110 -0.13 1.74 7.40
N PHE A 111 -1.33 1.16 7.37
CA PHE A 111 -2.46 1.62 6.58
C PHE A 111 -3.49 2.20 7.56
N LEU A 112 -3.80 3.48 7.41
CA LEU A 112 -4.74 4.19 8.26
C LEU A 112 -5.85 4.79 7.41
N ASP A 113 -7.10 4.47 7.71
CA ASP A 113 -8.29 5.00 7.02
C ASP A 113 -8.24 4.76 5.49
N CYS A 114 -7.69 3.61 5.07
CA CYS A 114 -7.48 3.29 3.65
C CYS A 114 -8.57 2.38 3.08
N VAL A 115 -8.82 2.52 1.77
CA VAL A 115 -9.63 1.58 0.99
C VAL A 115 -8.69 0.64 0.24
N LEU A 116 -8.74 -0.65 0.55
CA LEU A 116 -7.84 -1.70 0.05
C LEU A 116 -8.63 -2.79 -0.70
N GLU A 117 -9.77 -2.43 -1.29
CA GLU A 117 -10.61 -3.40 -1.98
C GLU A 117 -9.86 -4.05 -3.16
N GLN A 118 -9.83 -5.38 -3.22
CA GLN A 118 -9.15 -6.13 -4.29
C GLN A 118 -7.65 -5.80 -4.43
N THR A 119 -7.01 -5.22 -3.40
CA THR A 119 -5.55 -5.03 -3.38
C THR A 119 -4.87 -6.39 -3.30
N ASP A 120 -3.83 -6.59 -4.11
CA ASP A 120 -3.06 -7.83 -4.16
C ASP A 120 -1.88 -7.80 -3.18
N PHE A 121 -1.95 -8.63 -2.13
CA PHE A 121 -0.88 -8.86 -1.15
C PHE A 121 -0.26 -10.27 -1.27
N THR A 122 -0.43 -10.95 -2.40
CA THR A 122 0.09 -12.30 -2.65
C THR A 122 1.60 -12.34 -2.42
N HIS A 123 2.09 -13.30 -1.62
CA HIS A 123 3.49 -13.45 -1.22
C HIS A 123 4.12 -12.28 -0.43
N ALA A 124 3.36 -11.26 -0.02
CA ALA A 124 3.92 -10.12 0.71
C ALA A 124 4.39 -10.51 2.13
N ASP A 125 5.40 -9.78 2.64
CA ASP A 125 5.73 -9.81 4.08
C ASP A 125 4.99 -8.66 4.78
N LEU A 126 3.90 -9.02 5.45
CA LEU A 126 3.03 -8.12 6.20
C LEU A 126 3.16 -8.34 7.71
N LYS A 127 4.28 -8.91 8.18
CA LYS A 127 4.50 -9.10 9.63
C LYS A 127 4.34 -7.79 10.37
N LYS A 128 3.56 -7.78 11.44
CA LYS A 128 3.30 -6.60 12.28
C LYS A 128 2.72 -5.39 11.51
N VAL A 129 2.15 -5.59 10.33
CA VAL A 129 1.39 -4.54 9.63
C VAL A 129 0.21 -4.09 10.49
N ARG A 130 -0.19 -2.83 10.37
CA ARG A 130 -1.43 -2.32 10.98
C ARG A 130 -2.41 -1.90 9.88
N PHE A 131 -3.60 -2.49 9.90
CA PHE A 131 -4.75 -2.07 9.11
C PHE A 131 -5.77 -1.39 10.03
N GLU A 132 -5.62 -0.07 10.23
CA GLU A 132 -6.49 0.71 11.09
C GLU A 132 -7.61 1.36 10.27
N ASN A 133 -8.87 1.05 10.60
CA ASN A 133 -10.06 1.55 9.91
C ASN A 133 -10.03 1.32 8.38
N CYS A 134 -9.48 0.18 7.95
CA CYS A 134 -9.34 -0.14 6.53
C CYS A 134 -10.45 -1.06 6.04
N ASP A 135 -10.93 -0.83 4.81
CA ASP A 135 -11.80 -1.78 4.10
C ASP A 135 -10.95 -2.70 3.20
N LEU A 136 -10.95 -3.99 3.51
CA LEU A 136 -10.16 -5.03 2.84
C LEU A 136 -11.03 -5.95 1.96
N LYS A 137 -12.21 -5.48 1.53
CA LYS A 137 -13.14 -6.29 0.72
C LYS A 137 -12.45 -6.91 -0.49
N ASN A 138 -12.47 -8.24 -0.57
CA ASN A 138 -11.84 -9.02 -1.64
C ASN A 138 -10.33 -8.76 -1.80
N ALA A 139 -9.64 -8.18 -0.81
CA ALA A 139 -8.18 -8.10 -0.81
C ALA A 139 -7.59 -9.52 -0.88
N ILE A 140 -6.51 -9.68 -1.64
CA ILE A 140 -5.97 -11.00 -1.95
C ILE A 140 -4.82 -11.30 -1.00
N PHE A 141 -5.02 -12.30 -0.15
CA PHE A 141 -4.01 -12.86 0.74
C PHE A 141 -3.76 -14.32 0.36
N ASP A 142 -2.71 -14.56 -0.42
CA ASP A 142 -2.25 -15.90 -0.80
C ASP A 142 -0.75 -16.01 -0.52
N GLN A 143 -0.37 -17.03 0.26
CA GLN A 143 1.00 -17.23 0.72
C GLN A 143 1.60 -15.98 1.41
N THR A 144 0.77 -15.20 2.11
CA THR A 144 1.16 -13.94 2.75
C THR A 144 1.61 -14.16 4.20
N GLN A 145 2.69 -13.48 4.61
CA GLN A 145 3.19 -13.53 5.98
C GLN A 145 2.50 -12.46 6.84
N LEU A 146 1.64 -12.88 7.77
CA LEU A 146 0.77 -12.01 8.57
C LEU A 146 1.07 -12.09 10.07
N GLU A 147 2.24 -12.62 10.47
CA GLU A 147 2.53 -12.84 11.88
C GLU A 147 2.56 -11.51 12.65
N GLY A 148 1.72 -11.42 13.68
CA GLY A 148 1.55 -10.20 14.47
C GLY A 148 0.84 -9.04 13.77
N ALA A 149 0.26 -9.26 12.58
CA ALA A 149 -0.54 -8.26 11.89
C ALA A 149 -1.78 -7.86 12.71
N ASP A 150 -2.18 -6.60 12.65
CA ASP A 150 -3.34 -6.07 13.37
C ASP A 150 -4.49 -5.75 12.42
N PHE A 151 -5.54 -6.59 12.50
CA PHE A 151 -6.80 -6.45 11.77
C PHE A 151 -7.96 -6.04 12.70
N THR A 152 -7.69 -5.64 13.94
CA THR A 152 -8.74 -5.41 14.96
C THR A 152 -9.71 -4.28 14.60
N LYS A 153 -9.29 -3.37 13.71
CA LYS A 153 -10.10 -2.25 13.19
C LYS A 153 -10.32 -2.33 11.68
N ALA A 154 -9.90 -3.40 11.03
CA ALA A 154 -10.18 -3.61 9.62
C ALA A 154 -11.52 -4.33 9.43
N ILE A 155 -12.12 -4.18 8.26
CA ILE A 155 -13.39 -4.82 7.90
C ILE A 155 -13.29 -5.54 6.56
N ASN A 156 -14.23 -6.45 6.30
CA ASN A 156 -14.42 -7.15 5.02
C ASN A 156 -13.22 -7.98 4.51
N TYR A 157 -12.23 -8.27 5.35
CA TYR A 157 -11.15 -9.17 4.98
C TYR A 157 -11.64 -10.62 4.94
N GLU A 158 -11.12 -11.38 3.98
CA GLU A 158 -11.19 -12.84 3.97
C GLU A 158 -9.76 -13.37 3.90
N ILE A 159 -9.34 -14.14 4.90
CA ILE A 159 -7.96 -14.64 5.01
C ILE A 159 -8.04 -16.13 5.30
N ASP A 160 -7.52 -16.95 4.38
CA ASP A 160 -7.37 -18.39 4.61
C ASP A 160 -6.21 -18.65 5.59
N PRO A 161 -6.46 -19.14 6.82
CA PRO A 161 -5.42 -19.43 7.80
C PRO A 161 -4.50 -20.60 7.42
N THR A 162 -4.91 -21.43 6.46
CA THR A 162 -4.14 -22.59 5.98
C THR A 162 -3.12 -22.21 4.92
N GLN A 163 -3.33 -21.09 4.22
CA GLN A 163 -2.43 -20.56 3.18
C GLN A 163 -1.58 -19.39 3.67
N ASN A 164 -1.96 -18.75 4.78
CA ASN A 164 -1.30 -17.54 5.29
C ASN A 164 -0.73 -17.75 6.70
N ALA A 165 0.45 -17.20 6.97
CA ALA A 165 1.09 -17.32 8.28
C ALA A 165 0.50 -16.29 9.25
N ILE A 166 -0.51 -16.67 10.04
CA ILE A 166 -1.25 -15.74 10.92
C ILE A 166 -0.86 -15.79 12.40
N ALA A 167 0.29 -16.38 12.74
CA ALA A 167 0.68 -16.57 14.13
C ALA A 167 0.76 -15.23 14.89
N GLY A 168 -0.04 -15.07 15.94
CA GLY A 168 -0.09 -13.85 16.74
C GLY A 168 -0.77 -12.66 16.05
N ALA A 169 -1.38 -12.84 14.87
CA ALA A 169 -2.23 -11.83 14.27
C ALA A 169 -3.43 -11.53 15.17
N LEU A 170 -3.87 -10.27 15.18
CA LEU A 170 -4.93 -9.77 16.03
C LEU A 170 -6.19 -9.54 15.20
N PHE A 171 -7.31 -10.14 15.62
CA PHE A 171 -8.61 -10.01 14.96
C PHE A 171 -9.65 -9.52 15.98
N SER A 172 -10.62 -8.74 15.51
CA SER A 172 -11.81 -8.42 16.31
C SER A 172 -12.75 -9.62 16.37
N ARG A 173 -13.69 -9.62 17.33
CA ARG A 173 -14.72 -10.67 17.39
C ARG A 173 -15.59 -10.67 16.13
N ASP A 174 -15.98 -9.47 15.70
CA ASP A 174 -16.87 -9.28 14.55
C ASP A 174 -16.20 -9.69 13.23
N GLY A 175 -14.88 -9.61 13.15
CA GLY A 175 -14.12 -10.02 11.97
C GLY A 175 -13.74 -11.50 11.91
N LEU A 176 -14.12 -12.31 12.91
CA LEU A 176 -13.78 -13.74 12.92
C LEU A 176 -14.40 -14.51 11.75
N GLU A 177 -15.54 -14.07 11.21
CA GLU A 177 -16.13 -14.70 10.02
C GLU A 177 -15.14 -14.75 8.87
N GLY A 178 -14.39 -13.66 8.63
CA GLY A 178 -13.42 -13.54 7.54
C GLY A 178 -12.28 -14.56 7.56
N ILE A 179 -11.93 -15.12 8.72
CA ILE A 179 -10.90 -16.18 8.84
C ILE A 179 -11.48 -17.59 8.92
N LEU A 180 -12.81 -17.71 9.02
CA LEU A 180 -13.52 -18.97 9.14
C LEU A 180 -14.18 -19.41 7.83
N THR A 181 -14.38 -18.48 6.89
CA THR A 181 -15.04 -18.72 5.59
C THR A 181 -14.42 -19.89 4.82
N THR A 182 -13.08 -20.02 4.82
CA THR A 182 -12.38 -21.13 4.11
C THR A 182 -12.82 -22.52 4.59
N PHE A 183 -13.24 -22.64 5.85
CA PHE A 183 -13.71 -23.90 6.43
C PHE A 183 -15.21 -24.15 6.21
N GLY A 184 -15.92 -23.22 5.57
CA GLY A 184 -17.38 -23.27 5.41
C GLY A 184 -18.15 -23.11 6.73
N ILE A 185 -17.49 -22.59 7.77
CA ILE A 185 -18.08 -22.35 9.09
C ILE A 185 -18.91 -21.06 9.04
N LYS A 186 -20.11 -21.10 9.62
CA LYS A 186 -20.95 -19.91 9.80
C LYS A 186 -20.88 -19.43 11.23
N VAL A 187 -20.58 -18.15 11.41
CA VAL A 187 -20.66 -17.47 12.70
C VAL A 187 -22.12 -17.05 12.92
N ILE A 188 -22.65 -17.28 14.11
CA ILE A 188 -23.99 -16.85 14.52
C ILE A 188 -23.84 -15.87 15.67
N ASP A 189 -24.67 -14.83 15.65
CA ASP A 189 -24.72 -13.78 16.69
C ASP A 189 -25.30 -14.31 18.03
#